data_AF-A0A519L0I6-F1
#
_entry.id   AF-A0A519L0I6-F1
#
_cell.length_a   1.000
_cell.length_b   1.000
_cell.length_c   1.000
_cell.angle_alpha   90.00
_cell.angle_beta   90.00
_cell.angle_gamma   90.00
#
_symmetry.space_group_name_H-M   'P 1'
#
loop_
_entity.id
_entity.type
_entity.pdbx_description
1 polymer ?
#
loop_
_entity_poly.entity_id
_entity_poly.type
_entity_poly.pdbx_seq_one_letter_code
_entity_poly.pdbx_strand_id
1 'polypeptide(L)' 'MTDTVEYHRSRYDPPKKKGFMGVPIPVLLASVGFVLVLFGLLVVYLINMQFILKEVRYSDDAVD' A
#
# COMPACT_ATOMS: atom_id res chain seq x y z
N MET A 1 -25.85 -49.01 -11.03
CA MET A 1 -24.83 -49.60 -10.15
C MET A 1 -24.04 -48.43 -9.57
N THR A 2 -24.46 -48.01 -8.37
CA THR A 2 -23.81 -47.13 -7.39
C THR A 2 -22.88 -46.01 -7.85
N ASP A 3 -23.35 -44.79 -7.59
CA ASP A 3 -22.59 -43.65 -7.05
C ASP A 3 -21.38 -44.07 -6.18
N THR A 4 -20.14 -43.93 -6.67
CA THR A 4 -18.92 -43.91 -5.82
C THR A 4 -17.75 -43.12 -6.39
N VAL A 5 -17.86 -42.49 -7.56
CA VAL A 5 -16.79 -41.59 -8.01
C VAL A 5 -17.10 -40.22 -7.42
N GLU A 6 -16.59 -40.00 -6.21
CA GLU A 6 -16.50 -38.68 -5.60
C GLU A 6 -15.90 -37.73 -6.66
N TYR A 7 -16.76 -36.87 -7.22
CA TYR A 7 -16.39 -35.98 -8.31
C TYR A 7 -15.43 -34.94 -7.74
N HIS A 8 -14.13 -35.24 -7.82
CA HIS A 8 -13.07 -34.29 -7.47
C HIS A 8 -13.05 -33.17 -8.52
N ARG A 9 -13.95 -32.18 -8.36
CA ARG A 9 -14.00 -30.94 -9.14
C ARG A 9 -12.61 -30.34 -9.37
N SER A 10 -11.76 -30.41 -8.35
CA SER A 10 -10.38 -29.92 -8.37
C SER A 10 -9.44 -30.56 -9.38
N ARG A 11 -9.72 -31.78 -9.88
CA ARG A 11 -8.83 -32.50 -10.81
C ARG A 11 -9.04 -32.10 -12.27
N TYR A 12 -10.26 -31.71 -12.62
CA TYR A 12 -10.66 -31.39 -13.99
C TYR A 12 -10.99 -29.91 -14.19
N ASP A 13 -11.07 -29.13 -13.10
CA ASP A 13 -11.17 -27.68 -13.21
C ASP A 13 -9.87 -27.12 -13.84
N PRO A 14 -9.98 -26.29 -14.89
CA PRO A 14 -8.81 -25.65 -15.47
C PRO A 14 -8.09 -24.80 -14.42
N PRO A 15 -6.75 -24.77 -14.42
CA PRO A 15 -5.99 -24.00 -13.44
C PRO A 15 -6.45 -22.55 -13.50
N LYS A 16 -6.85 -22.01 -12.34
CA LYS A 16 -7.25 -20.59 -12.23
C LYS A 16 -6.16 -19.74 -12.85
N LYS A 17 -6.55 -18.74 -13.65
CA LYS A 17 -5.60 -17.79 -14.25
C LYS A 17 -4.80 -17.13 -13.13
N LYS A 18 -3.57 -17.57 -12.96
CA LYS A 18 -2.59 -16.96 -12.07
C LYS A 18 -2.19 -15.64 -12.74
N GLY A 19 -2.32 -14.53 -12.03
CA GLY A 19 -1.83 -13.25 -12.53
C GLY A 19 -0.30 -13.20 -12.52
N PHE A 20 0.27 -12.00 -12.62
CA PHE A 20 1.71 -11.81 -12.59
C PHE A 20 2.32 -12.39 -11.30
N MET A 21 3.35 -13.23 -11.42
CA MET A 21 4.00 -13.94 -10.30
C MET A 21 3.04 -14.74 -9.40
N GLY A 22 1.90 -15.21 -9.92
CA GLY A 22 0.92 -15.95 -9.11
C GLY A 22 -0.06 -15.08 -8.34
N VAL A 23 0.05 -13.75 -8.46
CA VAL A 23 -0.81 -12.79 -7.75
C VAL A 23 -1.76 -12.11 -8.76
N PRO A 24 -3.06 -11.94 -8.42
CA PRO A 24 -3.97 -11.17 -9.28
C PRO A 24 -3.47 -9.73 -9.48
N ILE A 25 -3.48 -9.25 -10.73
CA ILE A 25 -3.11 -7.87 -11.09
C ILE A 25 -3.75 -6.79 -10.19
N PRO A 26 -5.06 -6.84 -9.86
CA PRO A 26 -5.65 -5.81 -9.00
C PRO A 26 -5.05 -5.80 -7.59
N VAL A 27 -4.63 -6.95 -7.05
CA VAL A 27 -3.98 -7.03 -5.73
C VAL A 27 -2.59 -6.40 -5.79
N LEU A 28 -1.86 -6.61 -6.89
CA LEU A 28 -0.56 -5.98 -7.11
C LEU A 28 -0.69 -4.45 -7.24
N LEU A 29 -1.67 -3.97 -7.99
CA LEU A 29 -1.92 -2.53 -8.11
C LEU A 29 -2.32 -1.91 -6.77
N ALA A 30 -3.16 -2.59 -5.99
CA ALA A 30 -3.56 -2.13 -4.67
C ALA A 30 -2.36 -2.06 -3.70
N SER A 31 -1.45 -3.04 -3.72
CA SER A 31 -0.28 -3.02 -2.84
C SER A 31 0.69 -1.90 -3.20
N VAL A 32 0.97 -1.70 -4.49
CA VAL A 32 1.81 -0.60 -4.98
C VAL A 32 1.19 0.75 -4.65
N GLY A 33 -0.12 0.90 -4.91
CA GLY A 33 -0.85 2.13 -4.58
C GLY A 33 -0.80 2.46 -3.08
N PHE A 34 -0.99 1.46 -2.23
CA PHE A 34 -0.92 1.63 -0.77
C PHE A 34 0.46 2.11 -0.30
N VAL A 35 1.53 1.51 -0.83
CA VAL A 35 2.91 1.93 -0.51
C VAL A 35 3.16 3.37 -0.96
N LEU A 36 2.72 3.74 -2.17
CA LEU A 36 2.86 5.11 -2.67
C LEU A 36 2.12 6.14 -1.80
N VAL A 37 0.93 5.79 -1.31
CA VAL A 37 0.17 6.66 -0.38
C VAL A 37 0.94 6.87 0.92
N LEU A 38 1.50 5.82 1.51
CA LEU A 38 2.33 5.94 2.72
C LEU A 38 3.55 6.85 2.50
N PHE A 39 4.25 6.69 1.37
CA PHE A 39 5.36 7.57 1.02
C PHE A 39 4.91 9.02 0.81
N GLY A 40 3.77 9.24 0.15
CA GLY A 40 3.20 10.58 -0.03
C GLY A 40 2.90 11.27 1.32
N LEU A 41 2.29 10.54 2.26
CA LEU A 41 2.04 11.04 3.61
C LEU A 41 3.34 11.36 4.34
N LEU A 42 4.36 10.50 4.24
CA LEU A 42 5.66 10.72 4.83
C LEU A 42 6.34 11.99 4.27
N VAL A 43 6.27 12.21 2.95
CA VAL A 43 6.84 13.41 2.31
C VAL A 43 6.14 14.67 2.82
N VAL A 44 4.80 14.68 2.87
CA VAL A 44 4.03 15.82 3.41
C VAL A 44 4.41 16.08 4.87
N TYR A 45 4.55 15.04 5.68
CA TYR A 45 4.99 15.16 7.07
C TYR A 45 6.38 15.79 7.18
N LEU A 46 7.35 15.33 6.40
CA LEU A 46 8.72 15.85 6.41
C LEU A 46 8.80 17.32 5.97
N ILE A 47 8.04 17.71 4.94
CA ILE A 47 7.95 19.11 4.50
C ILE A 47 7.46 19.98 5.65
N ASN A 48 6.36 19.59 6.33
CA ASN A 48 5.83 20.35 7.45
C ASN A 48 6.80 20.43 8.65
N MET A 49 7.53 19.35 8.93
CA MET A 49 8.53 19.33 10.02
C MET A 49 9.69 20.30 9.78
N GLN A 50 10.15 20.46 8.53
CA GLN A 50 11.26 21.37 8.22
C GLN A 50 10.88 22.85 8.41
N PHE A 51 9.61 23.21 8.34
CA PHE A 51 9.16 24.59 8.58
C PHE A 51 9.05 24.95 10.07
N ILE A 52 8.92 23.98 10.97
CA ILE A 52 8.81 24.25 12.42
C ILE A 52 10.14 24.75 13.03
N LEU A 53 11.28 24.45 12.40
CA LEU A 53 12.62 24.89 12.86
C LEU A 53 13.04 26.28 12.39
N LYS A 54 12.15 27.04 11.73
CA LYS A 54 12.49 28.31 11.10
C LYS A 54 11.57 29.48 11.48
N GLU A 55 11.23 29.59 12.76
CA GLU A 55 10.85 30.88 13.37
C GLU A 55 11.71 31.11 14.63
N VAL A 56 13.03 31.25 14.47
CA VAL A 56 13.77 32.10 15.40
C VAL A 56 13.43 33.54 15.01
N ARG A 57 12.26 34.00 15.44
CA ARG A 57 12.03 35.44 15.51
C ARG A 57 12.98 35.93 16.60
N TYR A 58 14.03 36.61 16.20
CA TYR A 58 14.76 37.47 17.11
C TYR A 58 13.77 38.57 17.52
N SER A 59 13.02 38.31 18.59
CA SER A 59 12.24 39.35 19.26
C SER A 59 13.27 40.13 20.06
N ASP A 60 13.58 41.33 19.59
CA ASP A 60 14.35 42.30 20.34
C ASP A 60 13.46 42.86 21.47
N ASP A 61 13.07 41.98 22.41
CA ASP A 61 12.33 42.35 23.62
C ASP A 61 13.27 43.02 24.67
N ALA A 62 14.47 43.45 24.25
CA ALA A 62 15.46 44.11 25.08
C ALA A 62 15.40 45.65 24.99
N VAL A 63 14.43 46.19 24.23
CA VAL A 63 14.19 47.64 24.12
C VAL A 63 12.75 47.96 24.49
N ASP A 64 12.45 47.87 25.80
CA ASP A 64 11.47 48.72 26.49
C ASP A 64 11.86 48.86 27.97
#